data_AF-A0A4Y3ILI6-F1
#
_entry.id   AF-A0A4Y3ILI6-F1
#
_cell.length_a   1.000
_cell.length_b   1.000
_cell.length_c   1.000
_cell.angle_alpha   90.00
_cell.angle_beta   90.00
_cell.angle_gamma   90.00
#
_symmetry.space_group_name_H-M   'P 1'
#
loop_
_entity.id
_entity.type
_entity.pdbx_description
1 polymer ?
#
loop_
_entity_poly.entity_id
_entity_poly.type
_entity_poly.pdbx_seq_one_letter_code
_entity_poly.pdbx_strand_id
1 'polypeptide(L)'
;MIKKKHPLDTQIIQLLQQQGLIKSEANARLKREVYQLKPDEVSKIHNYANHFGMKAKGTMIEEILEVRREAMISSISSASLA
;
A
#
# COMPACT_ATOMS: atom_id res chain seq x y z
N MET A 1 1.37 19.52 4.56
CA MET A 1 0.36 18.84 3.71
C MET A 1 -0.22 17.67 4.47
N ILE A 2 -1.50 17.74 4.87
CA ILE A 2 -2.20 16.59 5.45
C ILE A 2 -2.43 15.63 4.28
N LYS A 3 -1.60 14.59 4.14
CA LYS A 3 -1.87 13.50 3.21
C LYS A 3 -3.21 12.90 3.62
N LYS A 4 -4.25 13.05 2.81
CA LYS A 4 -5.53 12.36 3.02
C LYS A 4 -5.20 10.88 3.19
N LYS A 5 -5.57 10.31 4.34
CA LYS A 5 -5.40 8.87 4.56
C LYS A 5 -6.29 8.15 3.57
N HIS A 6 -5.75 7.15 2.89
CA HIS A 6 -6.54 6.34 1.98
C HIS A 6 -7.61 5.58 2.79
N PRO A 7 -8.86 5.45 2.34
CA PRO A 7 -9.89 4.71 3.08
C PRO A 7 -9.45 3.27 3.41
N LEU A 8 -8.82 2.60 2.44
CA LEU A 8 -8.30 1.23 2.63
C LEU A 8 -7.17 1.16 3.67
N ASP A 9 -6.37 2.22 3.86
CA ASP A 9 -5.36 2.22 4.93
C ASP A 9 -6.02 2.15 6.31
N THR A 10 -7.17 2.81 6.46
CA THR A 10 -7.92 2.80 7.73
C THR A 10 -8.48 1.40 7.98
N GLN A 11 -9.03 0.76 6.95
CA GLN A 11 -9.51 -0.62 7.01
C GLN A 11 -8.38 -1.61 7.35
N ILE A 12 -7.23 -1.51 6.68
CA ILE A 12 -6.06 -2.36 6.95
C ILE A 12 -5.62 -2.20 8.40
N ILE A 13 -5.50 -0.97 8.90
CA ILE A 13 -5.11 -0.72 10.29
C ILE A 13 -6.11 -1.37 11.25
N GLN A 14 -7.42 -1.22 11.01
CA GLN A 14 -8.44 -1.83 11.86
C GLN A 14 -8.34 -3.36 11.87
N LEU A 15 -8.19 -3.99 10.70
CA LEU A 15 -8.05 -5.45 10.60
C LEU A 15 -6.78 -5.95 11.30
N LEU A 16 -5.66 -5.24 11.16
CA LEU A 16 -4.42 -5.58 11.87
C LEU A 16 -4.57 -5.44 13.39
N GLN A 17 -5.29 -4.41 13.86
CA GLN A 17 -5.55 -4.24 15.29
C GLN A 17 -6.45 -5.34 15.86
N GLN A 18 -7.40 -5.86 15.06
CA GLN A 18 -8.20 -7.03 15.44
C GLN A 18 -7.36 -8.30 15.59
N GLN A 19 -6.21 -8.39 14.91
CA GLN A 19 -5.22 -9.45 15.10
C GLN A 19 -4.28 -9.22 16.30
N GLY A 20 -4.53 -8.19 17.12
CA GLY A 20 -3.78 -7.90 18.34
C GLY A 20 -2.63 -6.91 18.17
N LEU A 21 -2.38 -6.38 16.97
CA LEU A 21 -1.34 -5.36 16.78
C LEU A 21 -1.78 -4.02 17.40
N ILE A 22 -0.85 -3.31 18.02
CA ILE A 22 -1.11 -1.92 18.41
C ILE A 22 -1.04 -0.99 17.19
N LYS A 23 -1.61 0.21 17.29
CA LYS A 23 -1.71 1.15 16.18
C LYS A 23 -0.36 1.44 15.52
N SER A 24 0.72 1.60 16.28
CA SER A 24 2.06 1.85 15.73
C SER A 24 2.57 0.67 14.90
N GLU A 25 2.37 -0.56 15.35
CA GLU A 25 2.74 -1.78 14.64
C GLU A 25 1.92 -1.95 13.36
N ALA A 26 0.61 -1.72 13.42
CA ALA A 26 -0.26 -1.76 12.25
C ALA A 26 0.18 -0.75 11.19
N ASN A 27 0.55 0.48 11.59
CA ASN A 27 1.09 1.49 10.69
C ASN A 27 2.46 1.10 10.12
N ALA A 28 3.33 0.49 10.94
CA ALA A 28 4.65 0.03 10.49
C ALA A 28 4.51 -1.08 9.43
N ARG A 29 3.59 -2.02 9.65
CA ARG A 29 3.30 -3.11 8.71
C ARG A 29 2.70 -2.59 7.41
N LEU A 30 1.70 -1.70 7.47
CA LEU A 30 1.13 -1.02 6.30
C LEU A 30 2.20 -0.29 5.50
N LYS A 31 3.08 0.47 6.16
CA LYS A 31 4.17 1.20 5.49
C LYS A 31 5.11 0.24 4.75
N ARG A 32 5.48 -0.86 5.39
CA ARG A 32 6.40 -1.85 4.84
C ARG A 32 5.79 -2.62 3.66
N GLU A 33 4.52 -2.99 3.73
CA GLU A 33 3.90 -3.87 2.72
C GLU A 33 3.26 -3.11 1.56
N VAL A 34 2.73 -1.91 1.80
CA VAL A 34 2.06 -1.09 0.77
C VAL A 34 3.00 -0.03 0.22
N TYR A 35 3.54 0.83 1.09
CA TYR A 35 4.23 2.06 0.68
C TYR A 35 5.72 1.91 0.37
N GLN A 36 6.35 0.83 0.80
CA GLN A 36 7.74 0.58 0.51
C GLN A 36 7.87 -0.01 -0.90
N LEU A 37 8.19 0.84 -1.86
CA LEU A 37 8.53 0.41 -3.22
C LEU A 37 9.90 -0.28 -3.20
N LYS A 38 10.00 -1.40 -3.90
CA LYS A 38 11.25 -2.12 -4.10
C LYS A 38 12.07 -1.44 -5.21
N PRO A 39 13.40 -1.61 -5.23
CA PRO A 39 14.26 -0.99 -6.24
C PRO A 39 13.83 -1.30 -7.68
N ASP A 40 13.40 -2.53 -7.97
CA ASP A 40 12.93 -2.95 -9.29
C ASP A 40 11.64 -2.24 -9.71
N GLU A 41 10.73 -1.98 -8.77
CA GLU A 41 9.51 -1.22 -9.01
C GLU A 41 9.81 0.26 -9.27
N VAL A 42 10.76 0.84 -8.52
CA VAL A 42 11.22 2.20 -8.76
C VAL A 42 11.79 2.33 -10.17
N SER A 43 12.59 1.37 -10.62
CA SER A 43 13.11 1.34 -11.99
C SER A 43 11.99 1.23 -13.02
N LYS A 44 11.00 0.36 -12.82
CA LYS A 44 9.84 0.23 -13.72
C LYS A 44 9.02 1.52 -13.81
N ILE A 45 8.74 2.15 -12.67
CA ILE A 45 8.03 3.44 -12.59
C ILE A 45 8.82 4.52 -13.33
N HIS A 46 10.14 4.56 -13.18
CA HIS A 46 10.98 5.54 -13.86
C HIS A 46 10.98 5.31 -15.38
N ASN A 47 11.13 4.07 -15.83
CA ASN A 47 11.07 3.73 -17.25
C ASN A 47 9.73 4.09 -17.87
N TYR A 48 8.62 3.79 -17.18
CA TYR A 48 7.28 4.18 -17.63
C TYR A 48 7.13 5.70 -17.71
N ALA A 49 7.58 6.43 -16.69
CA ALA A 49 7.55 7.89 -16.66
C ALA A 49 8.37 8.53 -17.80
N ASN A 50 9.48 7.91 -18.21
CA ASN A 50 10.29 8.43 -19.32
C ASN A 50 9.55 8.36 -20.67
N HIS A 51 8.64 7.40 -20.85
CA HIS A 51 7.86 7.25 -22.08
C HIS A 51 6.56 8.07 -22.06
N PHE A 52 5.92 8.21 -20.89
CA PHE A 52 4.56 8.76 -20.77
C PHE A 52 4.48 10.05 -19.94
N GLY A 53 5.60 10.53 -19.40
CA GLY A 53 5.71 11.76 -18.61
C GLY A 53 5.36 11.61 -17.12
N MET A 54 5.50 12.71 -16.37
CA MET A 54 5.33 12.73 -14.90
C MET A 54 3.90 12.43 -14.44
N LYS A 55 2.86 12.77 -15.23
CA LYS A 55 1.47 12.45 -14.88
C LYS A 55 1.25 10.95 -14.83
N ALA A 56 1.75 10.23 -15.84
CA ALA A 56 1.68 8.78 -15.93
C ALA A 56 2.45 8.09 -14.79
N LYS A 57 3.57 8.68 -14.35
CA LYS A 57 4.30 8.24 -13.14
C LYS A 57 3.41 8.23 -11.90
N GLY A 58 2.67 9.32 -11.67
CA GLY A 58 1.79 9.46 -10.52
C GLY A 58 0.66 8.41 -10.54
N THR A 59 0.00 8.26 -11.69
CA THR A 59 -1.05 7.25 -11.89
C THR A 59 -0.53 5.84 -11.63
N MET A 60 0.62 5.47 -12.19
CA MET A 60 1.20 4.14 -12.00
C MET A 60 1.54 3.85 -10.54
N ILE A 61 2.05 4.84 -9.80
CA ILE A 61 2.32 4.68 -8.36
C ILE A 61 1.00 4.43 -7.62
N GLU A 62 -0.04 5.21 -7.86
CA GLU A 62 -1.33 5.04 -7.19
C GLU A 62 -1.95 3.67 -7.48
N GLU A 63 -1.89 3.19 -8.72
CA GLU A 63 -2.36 1.85 -9.11
C GLU A 63 -1.59 0.74 -8.38
N ILE A 64 -0.25 0.85 -8.30
CA ILE A 64 0.58 -0.10 -7.54
C ILE A 64 0.17 -0.12 -6.07
N LEU A 65 -0.03 1.06 -5.47
CA LEU A 65 -0.42 1.15 -4.07
C LEU A 65 -1.82 0.57 -3.84
N GLU A 66 -2.77 0.80 -4.76
CA GLU A 66 -4.14 0.28 -4.64
C GLU A 66 -4.17 -1.25 -4.67
N VAL A 67 -3.52 -1.86 -5.66
CA VAL A 67 -3.42 -3.32 -5.77
C VAL A 67 -2.79 -3.93 -4.52
N ARG A 68 -1.79 -3.26 -3.94
CA ARG A 68 -1.16 -3.72 -2.69
C ARG A 68 -2.08 -3.62 -1.48
N ARG A 69 -2.89 -2.56 -1.39
CA ARG A 69 -3.88 -2.43 -0.31
C ARG A 69 -4.91 -3.56 -0.40
N GLU A 70 -5.44 -3.81 -1.58
CA GLU A 70 -6.40 -4.90 -1.83
C GLU A 70 -5.80 -6.27 -1.48
N ALA A 71 -4.59 -6.55 -1.97
CA ALA A 71 -3.87 -7.80 -1.67
C ALA A 71 -3.63 -7.98 -0.16
N MET A 72 -3.29 -6.89 0.55
CA MET A 72 -3.08 -6.93 1.99
C MET A 72 -4.39 -7.19 2.74
N ILE A 73 -5.49 -6.55 2.37
CA ILE A 73 -6.82 -6.82 2.95
C ILE A 73 -7.17 -8.30 2.75
N SER A 74 -7.05 -8.81 1.51
CA SER A 74 -7.33 -10.22 1.21
C SER A 74 -6.50 -11.15 2.08
N SER A 75 -5.19 -10.90 2.21
CA SER A 75 -4.28 -11.70 3.02
C SER A 75 -4.65 -11.72 4.50
N ILE A 76 -4.95 -10.55 5.08
CA ILE A 76 -5.33 -10.41 6.49
C ILE A 76 -6.67 -11.10 6.77
N SER A 77 -7.65 -10.92 5.88
CA SER A 77 -8.98 -11.51 6.01
C SER A 77 -8.96 -13.03 5.88
N SER A 78 -8.17 -13.57 4.95
CA SER A 78 -8.00 -15.03 4.81
C SER A 78 -7.31 -15.65 6.03
N ALA A 79 -6.33 -14.96 6.62
CA ALA A 79 -5.64 -15.43 7.82
C ALA A 79 -6.51 -15.41 9.08
N SER A 80 -7.62 -14.66 9.10
CA SER A 80 -8.56 -14.61 10.23
C SER A 80 -9.61 -15.73 10.20
N LEU A 81 -9.68 -16.51 9.11
CA LEU A 81 -10.65 -17.60 8.91
C LEU A 81 -10.04 -19.00 9.12
N ALA A 82 -8.76 -19.07 9.50
CA ALA A 82 -8.04 -20.29 9.85
C ALA A 82 -7.81 -20.37 11.36
#